data_AF-A0A2U1RJ17-F1
#
_entry.id   AF-A0A2U1RJ17-F1
#
_cell.length_a   1.000
_cell.length_b   1.000
_cell.length_c   1.000
_cell.angle_alpha   90.00
_cell.angle_beta   90.00
_cell.angle_gamma   90.00
#
_symmetry.space_group_name_H-M   'P 1'
#
loop_
_entity.id
_entity.type
_entity.pdbx_description
1 polymer ?
#
loop_
_entity_poly.entity_id
_entity_poly.type
_entity_poly.pdbx_seq_one_letter_code
_entity_poly.pdbx_strand_id
1 'polypeptide(L)'
;MEEKLKPDPAQDTWSMSQEREFMEKLLCSRFNFFLVFFSLVINAAVSATDARYFKIVLTLGTLISIPLALTIVRAQMKLNVALNDHLFQIKGHPAQILNDKCPDFSMRNWIGYWIPLACCAALVLGAILAWSGCLTPPTKGVG
;
A
#
# COMPACT_ATOMS: atom_id res chain seq x y z
N MET A 1 52.54 -11.73 3.30
CA MET A 1 52.50 -10.26 3.21
C MET A 1 51.11 -9.94 2.69
N GLU A 2 50.18 -9.67 3.61
CA GLU A 2 48.76 -9.49 3.31
C GLU A 2 48.57 -8.15 2.59
N GLU A 3 48.21 -8.21 1.32
CA GLU A 3 47.77 -7.07 0.54
C GLU A 3 46.46 -6.57 1.15
N LYS A 4 46.53 -5.51 1.97
CA LYS A 4 45.36 -4.83 2.48
C LYS A 4 44.58 -4.23 1.31
N LEU A 5 43.51 -4.92 0.93
CA LEU A 5 42.45 -4.43 0.06
C LEU A 5 41.99 -3.06 0.55
N LYS A 6 42.44 -2.01 -0.15
CA LYS A 6 42.01 -0.64 0.08
C LYS A 6 40.54 -0.59 -0.33
N PRO A 7 39.57 -0.30 0.57
CA PRO A 7 38.19 -0.16 0.16
C PRO A 7 38.14 0.96 -0.88
N ASP A 8 37.61 0.64 -2.06
CA ASP A 8 37.39 1.58 -3.15
C ASP A 8 36.57 2.76 -2.60
N PRO A 9 36.98 4.03 -2.78
CA PRO A 9 36.17 5.18 -2.38
C PRO A 9 34.84 5.26 -3.16
N ALA A 10 34.66 4.41 -4.19
CA ALA A 10 33.38 4.13 -4.82
C ALA A 10 32.48 3.18 -3.98
N GLN A 11 32.79 2.93 -2.71
CA GLN A 11 31.83 2.44 -1.73
C GLN A 11 30.70 3.46 -1.58
N ASP A 12 29.72 3.31 -2.46
CA ASP A 12 28.31 3.20 -2.10
C ASP A 12 27.77 4.37 -1.28
N THR A 13 28.04 5.61 -1.73
CA THR A 13 27.31 6.77 -1.22
C THR A 13 25.90 6.75 -1.80
N TRP A 14 25.09 5.82 -1.31
CA TRP A 14 23.66 5.79 -1.53
C TRP A 14 23.08 7.11 -1.02
N SER A 15 22.71 7.99 -1.95
CA SER A 15 22.21 9.32 -1.61
C SER A 15 20.79 9.21 -1.05
N MET A 16 20.42 10.07 -0.10
CA MET A 16 19.07 10.07 0.48
C MET A 16 17.96 10.26 -0.55
N SER A 17 18.25 10.93 -1.68
CA SER A 17 17.36 11.00 -2.84
C SER A 17 17.13 9.64 -3.49
N GLN A 18 18.18 8.81 -3.62
CA GLN A 18 18.07 7.45 -4.16
C GLN A 18 17.31 6.53 -3.20
N GLU A 19 17.53 6.65 -1.89
CA GLU A 19 16.76 5.90 -0.87
C GLU A 19 15.27 6.20 -0.98
N ARG A 20 14.94 7.49 -1.06
CA ARG A 20 13.56 7.93 -1.21
C ARG A 20 12.92 7.39 -2.49
N GLU A 21 13.61 7.52 -3.62
CA GLU A 21 13.09 7.03 -4.91
C GLU A 21 12.87 5.51 -4.89
N PHE A 22 13.80 4.76 -4.29
CA PHE A 22 13.67 3.32 -4.13
C PHE A 22 12.45 2.95 -3.26
N MET A 23 12.29 3.60 -2.10
CA MET A 23 11.15 3.36 -1.21
C MET A 23 9.82 3.74 -1.87
N GLU A 24 9.75 4.86 -2.59
CA GLU A 24 8.56 5.28 -3.33
C GLU A 24 8.20 4.27 -4.43
N LYS A 25 9.18 3.80 -5.21
CA LYS A 25 8.96 2.76 -6.24
C LYS A 25 8.46 1.45 -5.64
N LEU A 26 9.08 1.00 -4.54
CA LEU A 26 8.67 -0.22 -3.83
C LEU A 26 7.22 -0.09 -3.34
N LEU A 27 6.87 1.08 -2.82
CA LEU A 27 5.54 1.36 -2.32
C LEU A 27 4.50 1.39 -3.44
N CYS A 28 4.77 2.12 -4.52
CA CYS A 28 3.90 2.19 -5.70
C CYS A 28 3.67 0.80 -6.31
N SER A 29 4.73 -0.02 -6.40
CA SER A 29 4.62 -1.40 -6.89
C SER A 29 3.68 -2.25 -6.03
N ARG A 30 3.86 -2.23 -4.70
CA ARG A 30 3.01 -2.97 -3.76
C ARG A 30 1.57 -2.48 -3.75
N PHE A 31 1.38 -1.17 -3.83
CA PHE A 31 0.06 -0.54 -3.87
C PHE A 31 -0.69 -0.90 -5.16
N ASN A 32 -0.04 -0.82 -6.32
CA ASN A 32 -0.63 -1.21 -7.60
C ASN A 32 -1.01 -2.69 -7.61
N PHE A 33 -0.14 -3.56 -7.10
CA PHE A 33 -0.45 -4.99 -6.96
C PHE A 33 -1.69 -5.21 -6.07
N PHE A 34 -1.79 -4.49 -4.94
CA PHE A 34 -2.95 -4.57 -4.06
C PHE A 34 -4.25 -4.11 -4.76
N LEU A 35 -4.22 -3.02 -5.53
CA LEU A 35 -5.39 -2.54 -6.26
C LEU A 35 -5.85 -3.52 -7.33
N VAL A 36 -4.92 -4.14 -8.06
CA VAL A 36 -5.23 -5.19 -9.04
C VAL A 36 -5.81 -6.43 -8.36
N PHE A 37 -5.23 -6.84 -7.23
CA PHE A 37 -5.76 -7.95 -6.46
C PHE A 37 -7.17 -7.66 -5.93
N PHE A 38 -7.40 -6.46 -5.38
CA PHE A 38 -8.70 -6.02 -4.90
C PHE A 38 -9.74 -6.02 -6.03
N SER A 39 -9.42 -5.44 -7.20
CA SER A 39 -10.35 -5.42 -8.33
C SER A 39 -10.68 -6.84 -8.82
N LEU A 40 -9.71 -7.75 -8.81
CA LEU A 40 -9.91 -9.15 -9.13
C LEU A 40 -10.87 -9.83 -8.14
N VAL A 41 -10.70 -9.60 -6.83
CA VAL A 41 -11.61 -10.15 -5.80
C VAL A 41 -13.02 -9.62 -5.98
N ILE A 42 -13.20 -8.32 -6.23
CA ILE A 42 -14.52 -7.72 -6.45
C ILE A 42 -15.16 -8.30 -7.72
N ASN A 43 -14.43 -8.41 -8.82
CA ASN A 43 -14.95 -9.00 -10.06
C ASN A 43 -15.32 -10.48 -9.88
N ALA A 44 -14.52 -11.24 -9.14
CA ALA A 44 -14.82 -12.64 -8.82
C ALA A 44 -16.08 -12.74 -7.95
N ALA A 45 -16.26 -11.86 -6.98
CA ALA A 45 -17.46 -11.80 -6.14
C ALA A 45 -18.70 -11.45 -6.97
N VAL A 46 -18.65 -10.42 -7.83
CA VAL A 46 -19.78 -10.02 -8.68
C VAL A 46 -20.14 -11.11 -9.69
N SER A 47 -19.15 -11.87 -10.18
CA SER A 47 -19.37 -12.95 -11.16
C SER A 47 -19.92 -14.24 -10.54
N ALA A 48 -19.83 -14.40 -9.22
CA ALA A 48 -20.28 -15.59 -8.52
C ALA A 48 -21.81 -15.68 -8.52
N THR A 49 -22.34 -16.76 -9.10
CA THR A 49 -23.78 -17.04 -9.14
C THR A 49 -24.28 -17.72 -7.87
N ASP A 50 -23.46 -18.57 -7.25
CA ASP A 50 -23.83 -19.25 -6.01
C ASP A 50 -23.37 -18.49 -4.77
N ALA A 51 -24.25 -18.46 -3.78
CA ALA A 51 -23.97 -17.85 -2.48
C ALA A 51 -22.77 -18.50 -1.75
N ARG A 52 -22.47 -19.78 -2.02
CA ARG A 52 -21.30 -20.46 -1.43
C ARG A 52 -20.00 -19.91 -2.02
N TYR A 53 -19.91 -19.84 -3.35
CA TYR A 53 -18.73 -19.30 -4.03
C TYR A 53 -18.52 -17.82 -3.68
N PHE A 54 -19.59 -17.03 -3.62
CA PHE A 54 -19.54 -15.63 -3.20
C PHE A 54 -18.89 -15.45 -1.82
N LYS A 55 -19.35 -16.22 -0.82
CA LYS A 55 -18.81 -16.19 0.55
C LYS A 55 -17.33 -16.58 0.57
N ILE A 56 -16.96 -17.68 -0.11
CA ILE A 56 -15.59 -18.19 -0.14
C ILE A 56 -14.63 -17.15 -0.77
N VAL A 57 -15.03 -16.56 -1.90
CA VAL A 57 -14.24 -15.54 -2.60
C VAL A 57 -14.00 -14.32 -1.70
N LEU A 58 -15.04 -13.81 -1.02
CA LEU A 58 -14.86 -12.67 -0.10
C LEU A 58 -13.99 -13.02 1.10
N THR A 59 -14.14 -14.22 1.67
CA THR A 59 -13.30 -14.64 2.81
C THR A 59 -11.84 -14.80 2.43
N LEU A 60 -11.55 -15.42 1.28
CA LEU A 60 -10.19 -15.61 0.80
C LEU A 60 -9.57 -14.28 0.37
N GLY A 61 -10.34 -13.45 -0.33
CA GLY A 61 -9.94 -12.09 -0.69
C GLY A 61 -9.60 -11.26 0.53
N THR A 62 -10.42 -11.32 1.59
CA THR A 62 -10.16 -10.64 2.86
C THR A 62 -8.87 -11.16 3.51
N LEU A 63 -8.74 -12.49 3.65
CA LEU A 63 -7.58 -13.13 4.28
C LEU A 63 -6.25 -12.74 3.62
N ILE A 64 -6.23 -12.61 2.29
CA ILE A 64 -5.04 -12.24 1.53
C ILE A 64 -4.84 -10.70 1.51
N SER A 65 -5.92 -9.92 1.47
CA SER A 65 -5.84 -8.45 1.44
C SER A 65 -5.26 -7.84 2.71
N ILE A 66 -5.54 -8.42 3.89
CA ILE A 66 -5.03 -7.94 5.19
C ILE A 66 -3.49 -7.90 5.26
N PRO A 67 -2.75 -9.01 5.00
CA PRO A 67 -1.30 -8.99 5.03
C PRO A 67 -0.72 -8.07 3.94
N LEU A 68 -1.35 -7.99 2.77
CA LEU A 68 -0.92 -7.05 1.72
C LEU A 68 -1.03 -5.60 2.18
N ALA A 69 -2.18 -5.19 2.73
CA ALA A 69 -2.37 -3.85 3.26
C ALA A 69 -1.39 -3.56 4.41
N LEU A 70 -1.13 -4.53 5.30
CA LEU A 70 -0.15 -4.37 6.37
C LEU A 70 1.26 -4.12 5.82
N THR A 71 1.67 -4.79 4.73
CA THR A 71 2.98 -4.53 4.12
C THR A 71 3.09 -3.13 3.53
N ILE A 72 2.01 -2.59 2.96
CA ILE A 72 1.97 -1.23 2.41
C ILE A 72 2.05 -0.21 3.55
N VAL A 73 1.27 -0.38 4.61
CA VAL A 73 1.29 0.49 5.79
C VAL A 73 2.68 0.50 6.44
N ARG A 74 3.32 -0.66 6.57
CA ARG A 74 4.70 -0.73 7.10
C ARG A 74 5.71 -0.02 6.19
N ALA A 75 5.57 -0.13 4.88
CA ALA A 75 6.42 0.60 3.93
C ALA A 75 6.21 2.13 4.02
N GLN A 76 4.95 2.58 4.13
CA GLN A 76 4.63 3.99 4.36
C GLN A 76 5.25 4.53 5.65
N MET A 77 5.16 3.77 6.75
CA MET A 77 5.75 4.19 8.03
C MET A 77 7.26 4.39 7.92
N LYS A 78 7.97 3.48 7.25
CA LYS A 78 9.42 3.61 7.02
C LYS A 78 9.76 4.82 6.18
N LEU A 79 9.02 5.04 5.09
CA LEU A 79 9.19 6.22 4.23
C LEU A 79 8.94 7.51 5.02
N ASN A 80 7.89 7.53 5.84
CA ASN A 80 7.55 8.71 6.64
C ASN A 80 8.61 9.02 7.69
N VAL A 81 9.15 8.00 8.38
CA VAL A 81 10.29 8.19 9.30
C VAL A 81 11.51 8.71 8.55
N ALA A 82 11.89 8.10 7.43
CA ALA A 82 13.04 8.54 6.64
C ALA A 82 12.90 9.99 6.14
N LEU A 83 11.69 10.39 5.75
CA LEU A 83 11.43 11.75 5.27
C LEU A 83 11.40 12.76 6.43
N ASN A 84 10.68 12.44 7.50
CA ASN A 84 10.41 13.36 8.61
C ASN A 84 11.65 13.57 9.49
N ASP A 85 12.44 12.52 9.73
CA ASP A 85 13.55 12.56 10.67
C ASP A 85 14.87 13.05 10.01
N HIS A 86 15.12 12.74 8.73
CA HIS A 86 16.39 13.06 8.08
C HIS A 86 16.32 14.25 7.11
N LEU A 87 15.19 14.48 6.43
CA LEU A 87 15.13 15.48 5.36
C LEU A 87 14.71 16.87 5.85
N PHE A 88 13.91 16.96 6.92
CA PHE A 88 13.45 18.24 7.48
C PHE A 88 14.32 18.80 8.62
N GLN A 89 15.33 18.06 9.08
CA GLN A 89 16.28 18.57 10.08
C GLN A 89 17.44 19.38 9.47
N ILE A 90 17.70 19.25 8.17
CA ILE A 90 18.76 20.00 7.48
C ILE A 90 18.20 21.35 7.03
N LYS A 91 18.48 22.41 7.81
CA LYS A 91 18.13 23.80 7.47
C LYS A 91 18.67 24.16 6.07
N GLY A 92 17.77 24.44 5.13
CA GLY A 92 18.11 24.97 3.80
C GLY A 92 18.02 23.99 2.63
N HIS A 93 17.49 22.77 2.84
CA HIS A 93 17.27 21.84 1.73
C HIS A 93 16.12 22.35 0.82
N PRO A 94 16.23 22.29 -0.52
CA PRO A 94 15.20 22.79 -1.45
C PRO A 94 13.81 22.16 -1.25
N ALA A 95 13.76 20.99 -0.60
CA ALA A 95 12.51 20.35 -0.18
C ALA A 95 11.76 21.13 0.92
N GLN A 96 12.44 21.83 1.84
CA GLN A 96 11.80 22.69 2.84
C GLN A 96 11.18 23.94 2.20
N ILE A 97 11.88 24.55 1.24
CA ILE A 97 11.42 25.76 0.53
C ILE A 97 10.13 25.47 -0.27
N LEU A 98 10.01 24.26 -0.82
CA LEU A 98 8.78 23.80 -1.48
C LEU A 98 7.66 23.53 -0.48
N ASN A 99 7.99 23.02 0.71
CA ASN A 99 7.03 22.71 1.77
C ASN A 99 6.48 23.97 2.47
N ASP A 100 7.27 25.04 2.56
CA ASP A 100 6.79 26.33 3.06
C ASP A 100 5.84 27.02 2.06
N LYS A 101 5.97 26.71 0.76
CA LYS A 101 5.09 27.25 -0.30
C LYS A 101 3.84 26.42 -0.55
N CYS A 102 3.90 25.11 -0.33
CA CYS A 102 2.77 24.21 -0.48
C CYS A 102 2.43 23.67 0.91
N PRO A 103 1.27 24.01 1.51
CA PRO A 103 0.89 23.46 2.81
C PRO A 103 1.02 21.94 2.72
N ASP A 104 1.84 21.38 3.61
CA ASP A 104 2.10 19.95 3.75
C ASP A 104 0.83 19.33 4.32
N PHE A 105 -0.22 19.30 3.49
CA PHE A 105 -1.44 18.63 3.84
C PHE A 105 -1.04 17.19 4.08
N SER A 106 -1.43 16.69 5.25
CA SER A 106 -1.33 15.29 5.64
C SER A 106 -2.00 14.33 4.65
N MET A 107 -2.46 14.79 3.48
CA MET A 107 -2.88 14.01 2.32
C MET A 107 -1.87 12.94 1.91
N ARG A 108 -0.55 13.19 1.95
CA ARG A 108 0.45 12.15 1.60
C ARG A 108 0.35 10.94 2.54
N ASN A 109 0.29 11.20 3.85
CA ASN A 109 0.13 10.16 4.86
C ASN A 109 -1.29 9.57 4.86
N TRP A 110 -2.28 10.40 4.51
CA TRP A 110 -3.67 10.00 4.43
C TRP A 110 -3.90 9.00 3.29
N ILE A 111 -3.44 9.31 2.08
CA ILE A 111 -3.64 8.45 0.89
C ILE A 111 -2.94 7.09 1.05
N GLY A 112 -1.74 7.09 1.63
CA GLY A 112 -0.94 5.89 1.82
C GLY A 112 -1.51 4.93 2.87
N TYR A 113 -2.19 5.46 3.89
CA TYR A 113 -2.74 4.68 5.00
C TYR A 113 -4.23 4.36 4.80
N TRP A 114 -5.02 5.35 4.39
CA TRP A 114 -6.48 5.21 4.32
C TRP A 114 -6.94 4.38 3.13
N ILE A 115 -6.30 4.45 1.96
CA ILE A 115 -6.78 3.68 0.79
C ILE A 115 -6.68 2.16 1.04
N PRO A 116 -5.52 1.58 1.43
CA PRO A 116 -5.43 0.15 1.67
C PRO A 116 -6.34 -0.30 2.83
N LEU A 117 -6.45 0.53 3.87
CA LEU A 117 -7.30 0.26 5.02
C LEU A 117 -8.78 0.27 4.64
N ALA A 118 -9.24 1.25 3.86
CA ALA A 118 -10.61 1.35 3.38
C ALA A 118 -10.98 0.17 2.49
N CYS A 119 -10.09 -0.25 1.57
CA CYS A 119 -10.30 -1.44 0.75
C CYS A 119 -10.42 -2.72 1.60
N CYS A 120 -9.55 -2.90 2.60
CA CYS A 120 -9.66 -4.03 3.52
C CYS A 120 -10.94 -3.97 4.34
N ALA A 121 -11.30 -2.80 4.88
CA ALA A 121 -12.53 -2.61 5.63
C ALA A 121 -13.77 -2.93 4.77
N ALA A 122 -13.78 -2.52 3.50
CA ALA A 122 -14.84 -2.84 2.56
C ALA A 122 -14.96 -4.36 2.33
N LEU A 123 -13.84 -5.09 2.17
CA LEU A 123 -13.86 -6.55 2.03
C LEU A 123 -14.31 -7.25 3.30
N VAL A 124 -13.85 -6.80 4.48
CA VAL A 124 -14.25 -7.34 5.78
C VAL A 124 -15.75 -7.13 6.00
N LEU A 125 -16.25 -5.92 5.78
CA LEU A 125 -17.68 -5.61 5.90
C LEU A 125 -18.50 -6.43 4.92
N GLY A 126 -18.06 -6.53 3.66
CA GLY A 126 -18.70 -7.39 2.67
C GLY A 126 -18.75 -8.85 3.12
N ALA A 127 -17.66 -9.37 3.71
CA ALA A 127 -17.58 -10.76 4.16
C ALA A 127 -18.55 -10.99 5.32
N ILE A 128 -18.56 -10.08 6.31
CA ILE A 128 -19.49 -10.13 7.45
C ILE A 128 -20.94 -10.12 6.95
N LEU A 129 -21.29 -9.21 6.04
CA LEU A 129 -22.63 -9.10 5.47
C LEU A 129 -23.03 -10.32 4.63
N ALA A 130 -22.08 -10.95 3.95
CA ALA A 130 -22.30 -12.19 3.21
C ALA A 130 -22.59 -13.37 4.16
N TRP A 131 -21.90 -13.42 5.31
CA TRP A 131 -22.14 -14.44 6.34
C TRP A 131 -23.43 -14.21 7.11
N SER A 132 -23.81 -12.96 7.38
CA SER A 132 -25.10 -12.61 8.01
C SER A 132 -26.31 -12.83 7.09
N GLY A 133 -26.08 -13.13 5.81
CA GLY A 133 -27.14 -13.34 4.82
C GLY A 133 -27.78 -12.04 4.33
N CYS A 134 -27.27 -10.88 4.74
CA CYS A 134 -27.73 -9.57 4.26
C CYS A 134 -27.27 -9.29 2.82
N LEU A 135 -26.15 -9.88 2.39
CA LEU A 135 -25.59 -9.71 1.05
C LEU A 135 -25.71 -11.01 0.24
N THR A 136 -26.65 -11.04 -0.70
CA THR A 136 -26.82 -12.14 -1.67
C THR A 136 -26.06 -11.85 -2.96
N PRO A 137 -25.53 -12.87 -3.65
CA PRO A 137 -24.91 -12.66 -4.97
C PRO A 137 -25.92 -12.02 -5.93
N PRO A 138 -25.45 -11.17 -6.87
CA PRO A 138 -26.33 -10.59 -7.87
C PRO A 138 -26.96 -11.72 -8.69
N THR A 139 -28.29 -11.86 -8.60
CA THR A 139 -29.03 -12.77 -9.48
C THR A 139 -28.85 -12.28 -10.91
N LYS A 140 -28.22 -13.09 -11.76
CA LYS A 140 -28.14 -12.81 -13.19
C LYS A 140 -29.58 -12.75 -13.71
N GLY A 141 -30.07 -11.54 -13.95
CA GLY A 141 -31.34 -11.33 -14.65
C GLY A 141 -31.22 -12.03 -15.99
N VAL A 142 -32.07 -13.04 -16.21
CA VAL A 142 -32.22 -13.69 -17.51
C VAL A 142 -32.77 -12.62 -18.45
N GLY A 143 -31.91 -12.10 -19.33
CA GLY A 143 -32.30 -11.28 -20.47
C GLY A 143 -32.72 -12.15 -21.64
#